data_AF-A0A242K8K0-F1
#
_entry.id   AF-A0A242K8K0-F1
#
_cell.length_a   1.000
_cell.length_b   1.000
_cell.length_c   1.000
_cell.angle_alpha   90.00
_cell.angle_beta   90.00
_cell.angle_gamma   90.00
#
_symmetry.space_group_name_H-M   'P 1'
#
loop_
_entity.id
_entity.type
_entity.pdbx_description
1 polymer ?
#
loop_
_entity_poly.entity_id
_entity_poly.type
_entity_poly.pdbx_seq_one_letter_code
_entity_poly.pdbx_strand_id
1 'polypeptide(L)'
;MIEQEVLKRELAQALTTHIRLLKDVEEFEAEHGDALTFMMRSFGFMLDGAPEILLEENEEPLYYMMFQYYSLLTELKYNLILNYPYSKLNGRKVIDLVNDFPVTYEKEMKQWWEAMTGLEVEETKQTIALKELEY
;
A
#
# COMPACT_ATOMS: atom_id res chain seq x y z
N MET A 1 11.34 -12.04 -15.00
CA MET A 1 9.93 -12.21 -14.61
C MET A 1 9.95 -12.72 -13.19
N ILE A 2 9.19 -12.10 -12.29
CA ILE A 2 9.12 -12.53 -10.89
C ILE A 2 8.28 -13.80 -10.82
N GLU A 3 8.66 -14.76 -9.98
CA GLU A 3 7.88 -15.98 -9.80
C GLU A 3 6.50 -15.67 -9.20
N GLN A 4 5.43 -16.18 -9.81
CA GLN A 4 4.05 -15.95 -9.35
C GLN A 4 3.87 -16.26 -7.86
N GLU A 5 4.49 -17.35 -7.40
CA GLU A 5 4.43 -17.78 -6.00
C GLU A 5 5.00 -16.77 -5.01
N VAL A 6 6.02 -15.99 -5.37
CA VAL A 6 6.57 -14.98 -4.46
C VAL A 6 5.66 -13.76 -4.37
N LEU A 7 5.00 -13.38 -5.47
CA LEU A 7 4.00 -12.30 -5.47
C LEU A 7 2.73 -12.70 -4.71
N LYS A 8 2.24 -13.93 -4.89
CA LYS A 8 1.13 -14.47 -4.10
C LYS A 8 1.45 -14.45 -2.60
N ARG A 9 2.67 -14.83 -2.21
CA ARG A 9 3.12 -14.77 -0.81
C ARG A 9 3.14 -13.34 -0.28
N GLU A 10 3.61 -12.39 -1.07
CA GLU A 10 3.63 -10.99 -0.65
C GLU A 10 2.23 -10.39 -0.52
N LEU A 11 1.33 -10.67 -1.47
CA LEU A 11 -0.07 -10.25 -1.38
C LEU A 11 -0.76 -10.86 -0.16
N ALA A 12 -0.51 -12.14 0.13
CA ALA A 12 -0.99 -12.79 1.36
C ALA A 12 -0.40 -12.15 2.63
N GLN A 13 0.85 -11.69 2.59
CA GLN A 13 1.47 -10.94 3.68
C GLN A 13 0.80 -9.57 3.85
N ALA A 14 0.50 -8.84 2.77
CA ALA A 14 -0.22 -7.57 2.83
C ALA A 14 -1.61 -7.73 3.46
N LEU A 15 -2.36 -8.76 3.06
CA LEU A 15 -3.64 -9.13 3.70
C LEU A 15 -3.47 -9.46 5.18
N THR A 16 -2.44 -10.22 5.53
CA THR A 16 -2.14 -10.56 6.93
C THR A 16 -1.82 -9.31 7.75
N THR A 17 -1.04 -8.39 7.22
CA THR A 17 -0.73 -7.10 7.85
C THR A 17 -2.01 -6.27 8.05
N HIS A 18 -2.89 -6.22 7.05
CA HIS A 18 -4.18 -5.54 7.17
C HIS A 18 -5.08 -6.14 8.26
N ILE A 19 -5.18 -7.48 8.33
CA ILE A 19 -5.95 -8.18 9.37
C ILE A 19 -5.35 -7.90 10.76
N ARG A 20 -4.03 -7.88 10.90
CA ARG A 20 -3.37 -7.53 12.17
C ARG A 20 -3.69 -6.10 12.57
N LEU A 21 -3.58 -5.15 11.64
CA LEU A 21 -3.96 -3.76 11.88
C LEU A 21 -5.41 -3.62 12.36
N LEU A 22 -6.36 -4.34 11.75
CA LEU A 22 -7.76 -4.36 12.17
C LEU A 22 -7.94 -4.90 13.59
N LYS A 23 -7.16 -5.91 13.99
CA LYS A 23 -7.20 -6.48 15.34
C LYS A 23 -6.61 -5.56 16.40
N ASP A 24 -5.68 -4.70 16.01
CA ASP A 24 -4.97 -3.82 16.94
C ASP A 24 -5.78 -2.52 17.22
N VAL A 25 -6.93 -2.31 16.59
CA VAL A 25 -7.81 -1.16 16.88
C VAL A 25 -8.59 -1.42 18.18
N GLU A 26 -8.02 -1.03 19.32
CA GLU A 26 -8.73 -1.07 20.62
C GLU A 26 -9.51 0.22 20.88
N GLU A 27 -8.82 1.36 20.94
CA GLU A 27 -9.41 2.70 21.11
C GLU A 27 -8.59 3.72 20.30
N PHE A 28 -9.26 4.73 19.73
CA PHE A 28 -8.57 5.85 19.09
C PHE A 28 -9.18 7.18 19.53
N GLU A 29 -8.33 8.19 19.65
CA GLU A 29 -8.78 9.55 19.95
C GLU A 29 -9.57 10.11 18.75
N ALA A 30 -10.71 10.76 19.02
CA ALA A 30 -11.59 11.25 17.96
C ALA A 30 -10.88 12.18 16.95
N GLU A 31 -9.86 12.91 17.39
CA GLU A 31 -9.02 13.77 16.54
C GLU A 31 -8.20 13.02 15.48
N HIS A 32 -8.01 11.71 15.63
CA HIS A 32 -7.33 10.85 14.65
C HIS A 32 -8.31 10.07 13.75
N GLY A 33 -9.62 10.16 14.01
CA GLY A 33 -10.64 9.33 13.38
C GLY A 33 -10.70 9.47 11.85
N ASP A 34 -10.52 10.67 11.32
CA ASP A 34 -10.54 10.91 9.87
C ASP A 34 -9.37 10.23 9.16
N ALA A 35 -8.17 10.30 9.74
CA ALA A 35 -6.97 9.66 9.20
C ALA A 35 -7.11 8.14 9.19
N LEU A 36 -7.63 7.57 10.28
CA LEU A 36 -7.86 6.14 10.41
C LEU A 36 -8.94 5.66 9.43
N THR A 37 -10.02 6.42 9.30
CA THR A 37 -11.09 6.11 8.33
C THR A 37 -10.57 6.15 6.91
N PHE A 38 -9.79 7.18 6.56
CA PHE A 38 -9.16 7.29 5.25
C PHE A 38 -8.25 6.09 4.97
N MET A 39 -7.33 5.79 5.89
CA MET A 39 -6.41 4.65 5.77
C MET A 39 -7.16 3.31 5.60
N MET A 40 -8.14 3.04 6.46
CA MET A 40 -8.89 1.78 6.41
C MET A 40 -9.69 1.62 5.12
N ARG A 41 -10.30 2.71 4.62
CA ARG A 41 -10.99 2.68 3.33
C ARG A 41 -10.02 2.44 2.18
N SER A 42 -8.86 3.08 2.19
CA SER A 42 -7.81 2.85 1.18
C SER A 42 -7.36 1.40 1.15
N PHE A 43 -7.16 0.75 2.30
CA PHE A 43 -6.84 -0.68 2.34
C PHE A 43 -7.98 -1.56 1.83
N GLY A 44 -9.23 -1.23 2.18
CA GLY A 44 -10.40 -1.92 1.65
C GLY A 44 -10.41 -1.91 0.12
N PHE A 45 -10.17 -0.75 -0.51
CA PHE A 45 -10.09 -0.66 -1.97
C PHE A 45 -8.87 -1.37 -2.57
N MET A 46 -7.70 -1.25 -1.97
CA MET A 46 -6.46 -1.88 -2.46
C MET A 46 -6.53 -3.41 -2.46
N LEU A 47 -7.18 -3.99 -1.45
CA LEU A 47 -7.11 -5.42 -1.15
C LEU A 47 -8.40 -6.18 -1.45
N ASP A 48 -9.45 -5.52 -1.94
CA ASP A 48 -10.79 -6.10 -2.17
C ASP A 48 -10.72 -7.39 -3.01
N GLY A 49 -9.99 -7.35 -4.13
CA GLY A 49 -9.84 -8.50 -5.03
C GLY A 49 -8.78 -9.52 -4.63
N ALA A 50 -8.01 -9.26 -3.56
CA ALA A 50 -6.82 -10.08 -3.23
C ALA A 50 -7.16 -11.55 -2.95
N PRO A 51 -8.24 -11.87 -2.22
CA PRO A 51 -8.60 -13.27 -1.97
C PRO A 51 -8.90 -14.05 -3.24
N GLU A 52 -9.57 -13.44 -4.21
CA GLU A 52 -9.91 -14.09 -5.48
C GLU A 52 -8.65 -14.31 -6.32
N ILE A 53 -7.84 -13.28 -6.48
CA ILE A 53 -6.58 -13.31 -7.24
C ILE A 53 -5.59 -14.34 -6.68
N LEU A 54 -5.55 -14.54 -5.36
CA LEU A 54 -4.69 -15.56 -4.74
C LEU A 54 -5.07 -17.00 -5.12
N LEU A 55 -6.33 -17.24 -5.48
CA LEU A 55 -6.84 -18.53 -5.93
C LEU A 55 -6.70 -18.73 -7.44
N GLU A 56 -6.40 -17.66 -8.19
CA GLU A 56 -6.22 -17.73 -9.63
C GLU A 56 -4.82 -18.25 -10.00
N GLU A 57 -4.77 -19.03 -11.09
CA GLU A 57 -3.49 -19.49 -11.67
C GLU A 57 -2.98 -18.54 -12.75
N ASN A 58 -3.79 -17.59 -13.22
CA ASN A 58 -3.36 -16.61 -14.22
C ASN A 58 -2.40 -15.59 -13.59
N GLU A 59 -1.27 -15.34 -14.26
CA GLU A 59 -0.26 -14.38 -13.81
C GLU A 59 -0.66 -12.91 -14.04
N GLU A 60 -1.38 -12.61 -15.13
CA GLU A 60 -1.64 -11.22 -15.51
C GLU A 60 -2.55 -10.48 -14.50
N PRO A 61 -3.66 -11.06 -14.01
CA PRO A 61 -4.46 -10.44 -12.96
C PRO A 61 -3.67 -10.21 -11.67
N LEU A 62 -2.79 -11.15 -11.30
CA LEU A 62 -1.90 -11.01 -10.15
C LEU A 62 -0.94 -9.83 -10.34
N TYR A 63 -0.27 -9.74 -11.49
CA TYR A 63 0.69 -8.67 -11.75
C TYR A 63 0.01 -7.31 -11.78
N TYR A 64 -1.16 -7.23 -12.42
CA TYR A 64 -1.96 -6.01 -12.42
C TYR A 64 -2.37 -5.61 -11.01
N MET A 65 -2.84 -6.55 -10.19
CA MET A 65 -3.19 -6.28 -8.81
C MET A 65 -1.99 -5.81 -7.98
N MET A 66 -0.83 -6.46 -8.12
CA MET A 66 0.38 -6.05 -7.40
C MET A 66 0.82 -4.64 -7.80
N PHE A 67 0.78 -4.30 -9.09
CA PHE A 67 1.04 -2.95 -9.57
C PHE A 67 0.07 -1.92 -8.97
N GLN A 68 -1.23 -2.21 -8.96
CA GLN A 68 -2.24 -1.33 -8.35
C GLN A 68 -2.02 -1.17 -6.85
N TYR A 69 -1.75 -2.27 -6.15
CA TYR A 69 -1.46 -2.27 -4.72
C TYR A 69 -0.30 -1.32 -4.38
N TYR A 70 0.85 -1.43 -5.06
CA TYR A 70 1.98 -0.53 -4.76
C TYR A 70 1.69 0.93 -5.09
N SER A 71 1.05 1.18 -6.24
CA SER A 71 0.69 2.54 -6.66
C SER A 71 -0.20 3.22 -5.63
N LEU A 72 -1.26 2.54 -5.19
CA LEU A 72 -2.20 3.04 -4.21
C LEU A 72 -1.59 3.13 -2.80
N LEU A 73 -0.68 2.22 -2.44
CA LEU A 73 0.02 2.27 -1.15
C LEU A 73 0.92 3.51 -1.07
N THR A 74 1.62 3.83 -2.16
CA THR A 74 2.43 5.04 -2.29
C THR A 74 1.56 6.30 -2.20
N GLU A 75 0.43 6.34 -2.91
CA GLU A 75 -0.54 7.44 -2.79
C GLU A 75 -1.10 7.60 -1.37
N LEU A 76 -1.41 6.50 -0.68
CA LEU A 76 -1.85 6.52 0.71
C LEU A 76 -0.79 7.14 1.62
N LYS A 77 0.47 6.72 1.49
CA LYS A 77 1.59 7.28 2.27
C LYS A 77 1.70 8.80 2.09
N TYR A 78 1.64 9.29 0.84
CA TYR A 78 1.67 10.72 0.56
C TYR A 78 0.50 11.48 1.20
N ASN A 79 -0.72 10.97 1.04
CA ASN A 79 -1.90 11.60 1.61
C ASN A 79 -1.85 11.67 3.13
N LEU A 80 -1.32 10.64 3.81
CA LEU A 80 -1.14 10.63 5.25
C LEU A 80 -0.10 11.64 5.72
N ILE A 81 1.03 11.77 5.00
CA ILE A 81 2.07 12.74 5.33
C ILE A 81 1.54 14.17 5.22
N LEU A 82 0.79 14.47 4.15
CA LEU A 82 0.34 15.84 3.87
C LEU A 82 -0.85 16.27 4.71
N ASN A 83 -1.84 15.38 4.88
CA ASN A 83 -3.12 15.75 5.48
C ASN A 83 -3.23 15.30 6.95
N TYR A 84 -2.46 14.29 7.36
CA TYR A 84 -2.58 13.65 8.67
C TYR A 84 -1.23 13.43 9.41
N PRO A 85 -0.26 14.37 9.37
CA PRO A 85 1.13 14.14 9.80
C PRO A 85 1.32 13.73 11.27
N TYR A 86 0.36 14.08 12.14
CA TYR A 86 0.42 13.82 13.58
C TYR A 86 -0.53 12.72 14.05
N SER A 87 -1.30 12.12 13.13
CA SER A 87 -2.30 11.12 13.50
C SER A 87 -1.64 9.85 14.01
N LYS A 88 -2.23 9.25 15.06
CA LYS A 88 -1.71 8.05 15.71
C LYS A 88 -2.79 7.00 15.94
N LEU A 89 -2.34 5.76 16.05
CA LEU A 89 -3.11 4.63 16.59
C LEU A 89 -2.23 3.96 17.65
N ASN A 90 -2.76 3.78 18.86
CA ASN A 90 -2.03 3.17 19.99
C ASN A 90 -0.62 3.78 20.21
N GLY A 91 -0.51 5.11 20.08
CA GLY A 91 0.74 5.84 20.26
C GLY A 91 1.73 5.78 19.08
N ARG A 92 1.49 4.96 18.05
CA ARG A 92 2.31 4.88 16.83
C ARG A 92 1.71 5.77 15.74
N LYS A 93 2.54 6.46 14.94
CA LYS A 93 2.01 7.29 13.85
C LYS A 93 1.36 6.43 12.79
N VAL A 94 0.27 6.91 12.21
CA VAL A 94 -0.47 6.19 11.16
C VAL A 94 0.45 5.86 9.98
N ILE A 95 1.34 6.77 9.59
CA ILE A 95 2.33 6.51 8.53
C ILE A 95 3.27 5.33 8.84
N ASP A 96 3.64 5.15 10.10
CA ASP A 96 4.53 4.06 10.49
C ASP A 96 3.82 2.71 10.37
N LEU A 97 2.50 2.66 10.57
CA LEU A 97 1.68 1.45 10.37
C LEU A 97 1.60 1.08 8.89
N VAL A 98 1.43 2.09 8.01
CA VAL A 98 1.41 1.87 6.55
C VAL A 98 2.77 1.40 6.04
N ASN A 99 3.87 1.77 6.72
CA ASN A 99 5.21 1.30 6.38
C ASN A 99 5.46 -0.19 6.73
N ASP A 100 4.57 -0.86 7.47
CA ASP A 100 4.66 -2.31 7.71
C ASP A 100 4.18 -3.14 6.50
N PHE A 101 3.53 -2.50 5.54
CA PHE A 101 3.04 -3.16 4.34
C PHE A 101 4.19 -3.44 3.35
N PRO A 102 4.23 -4.64 2.75
CA PRO A 102 5.35 -5.05 1.93
C PRO A 102 5.40 -4.29 0.59
N VAL A 103 6.61 -4.00 0.13
CA VAL A 103 6.91 -3.24 -1.10
C VAL A 103 8.06 -3.87 -1.90
N THR A 104 8.38 -5.16 -1.69
CA THR A 104 9.64 -5.75 -2.17
C THR A 104 9.77 -5.71 -3.69
N TYR A 105 8.66 -5.83 -4.42
CA TYR A 105 8.68 -5.91 -5.88
C TYR A 105 8.04 -4.70 -6.59
N GLU A 106 7.95 -3.55 -5.91
CA GLU A 106 7.34 -2.34 -6.48
C GLU A 106 7.97 -1.94 -7.81
N LYS A 107 9.30 -1.91 -7.86
CA LYS A 107 10.05 -1.49 -9.04
C LYS A 107 9.79 -2.41 -10.23
N GLU A 108 9.80 -3.72 -9.99
CA GLU A 108 9.60 -4.72 -11.01
C GLU A 108 8.15 -4.71 -11.54
N MET A 109 7.15 -4.46 -10.69
CA MET A 109 5.76 -4.35 -11.14
C MET A 109 5.50 -3.07 -11.92
N LYS A 110 6.16 -1.95 -11.55
CA LYS A 110 6.19 -0.75 -12.37
C LYS A 110 6.78 -1.05 -13.76
N GLN A 111 7.96 -1.66 -13.82
CA GLN A 111 8.60 -2.03 -15.09
C GLN A 111 7.74 -2.97 -15.95
N TRP A 112 7.07 -3.94 -15.31
CA TRP A 112 6.14 -4.82 -16.01
C TRP A 112 4.98 -4.03 -16.63
N TRP A 113 4.38 -3.10 -15.89
CA TRP A 113 3.27 -2.27 -16.38
C TRP A 113 3.70 -1.38 -17.55
N GLU A 114 4.88 -0.74 -17.45
CA GLU A 114 5.43 0.10 -18.52
C GLU A 114 5.72 -0.72 -19.77
N ALA A 115 6.29 -1.92 -19.62
CA ALA A 115 6.54 -2.83 -20.73
C ALA A 115 5.24 -3.32 -21.39
N MET A 116 4.19 -3.56 -20.59
CA MET A 116 2.90 -4.06 -21.07
C MET A 116 2.10 -2.98 -21.82
N THR A 117 2.14 -1.74 -21.33
CA THR A 117 1.29 -0.64 -21.84
C THR A 117 2.01 0.34 -22.75
N GLY A 118 3.35 0.41 -22.69
CA GLY A 118 4.15 1.44 -23.34
C GLY A 118 4.03 2.82 -22.70
N LEU A 119 3.36 2.93 -21.54
CA LEU A 119 3.23 4.16 -20.76
C LEU A 119 4.31 4.21 -19.69
N GLU A 120 4.94 5.37 -19.52
CA GLU A 120 5.88 5.61 -18.41
C GLU A 120 5.09 5.97 -17.15
N VAL A 121 5.44 5.34 -16.03
CA VAL A 121 4.85 5.68 -14.72
C VAL A 121 5.61 6.86 -14.16
N GLU A 122 5.10 8.08 -14.38
CA GLU A 122 5.70 9.29 -13.81
C GLU A 122 5.65 9.24 -12.26
N GLU A 123 6.80 9.29 -11.60
CA GLU A 123 6.89 9.34 -10.13
C GLU A 123 6.51 10.73 -9.53
N THR A 124 6.03 11.70 -10.33
CA THR A 124 5.99 13.09 -9.90
C THR A 124 4.65 13.79 -10.07
N LYS A 125 3.99 14.13 -8.96
CA LYS A 125 3.35 15.45 -8.72
C LYS A 125 3.27 15.84 -7.23
N GLN A 126 4.38 15.76 -6.47
CA GLN A 126 4.57 16.54 -5.22
C GLN A 126 6.00 16.40 -4.66
N THR A 127 7.00 16.47 -5.54
CA THR A 127 8.39 16.80 -5.16
C THR A 127 8.47 18.27 -4.73
N ILE A 128 7.65 18.70 -3.77
CA ILE A 128 8.19 19.66 -2.81
C ILE A 128 9.28 18.84 -2.13
N ALA A 129 10.53 19.16 -2.47
CA ALA A 129 11.69 18.55 -1.88
C ALA A 129 11.55 18.58 -0.34
N LEU A 130 11.11 17.48 0.26
CA LEU A 130 11.47 17.15 1.63
C LEU A 130 12.90 16.61 1.57
N LYS A 131 13.84 17.52 1.25
CA LYS A 131 15.23 17.38 1.72
C LYS A 131 15.16 17.47 3.24
N GLU A 132 14.78 16.39 3.91
CA GLU A 132 14.92 16.16 5.36
C GLU A 132 14.20 14.88 5.82
N LEU A 133 14.36 13.76 5.12
CA LEU A 133 14.04 12.43 5.69
C LEU A 133 15.06 11.40 5.20
N GLU A 134 16.35 11.70 5.40
CA GLU A 134 17.38 10.66 5.59
C GLU A 134 17.48 10.41 7.10
N TYR A 135 17.22 9.18 7.54
CA TYR A 135 17.62 8.66 8.84
C TYR A 135 18.44 7.39 8.61
#